data_AF-A0A371IV87-F1
#
_entry.id   AF-A0A371IV87-F1
#
_cell.length_a   1.000
_cell.length_b   1.000
_cell.length_c   1.000
_cell.angle_alpha   90.00
_cell.angle_beta   90.00
_cell.angle_gamma   90.00
#
_symmetry.space_group_name_H-M   'P 1'
#
loop_
_entity.id
_entity.type
_entity.pdbx_description
1 polymer ?
#
loop_
_entity_poly.entity_id
_entity_poly.type
_entity_poly.pdbx_seq_one_letter_code
_entity_poly.pdbx_strand_id
1 'polypeptide(L)'
;MQDAVYGVVSNYYQNKVKGNHEVGLIAVVHTFGSDLKWNPHIHALFTEGEIDKNNKWFKKISHIPYKYLRKSWQKLLLDIIKKNFTDIRTKRLINKLYKTHNEGFYVNAERDIINIKQASKYIGRYLARPAIAEYRITN
;
A
#
# COMPACT_ATOMS: atom_id res chain seq x y z
N MET A 1 -1.73 0.25 9.77
CA MET A 1 -0.90 0.31 8.53
C MET A 1 -1.78 0.24 7.28
N GLN A 2 -2.82 -0.61 7.24
CA GLN A 2 -3.81 -0.65 6.15
C GLN A 2 -4.54 0.69 5.94
N ASP A 3 -5.13 1.26 7.00
CA ASP A 3 -5.83 2.58 6.94
C ASP A 3 -4.93 3.71 6.44
N ALA A 4 -3.64 3.56 6.73
CA ALA A 4 -2.63 4.51 6.36
C ALA A 4 -2.38 4.46 4.84
N VAL A 5 -2.30 3.25 4.26
CA VAL A 5 -2.26 3.06 2.80
C VAL A 5 -3.54 3.58 2.14
N TYR A 6 -4.71 3.35 2.75
CA TYR A 6 -5.97 3.95 2.31
C TYR A 6 -5.91 5.47 2.26
N GLY A 7 -5.43 6.10 3.33
CA GLY A 7 -5.26 7.56 3.37
C GLY A 7 -4.38 8.10 2.26
N VAL A 8 -3.30 7.39 1.88
CA VAL A 8 -2.42 7.82 0.77
C VAL A 8 -3.13 7.74 -0.58
N VAL A 9 -3.81 6.63 -0.84
CA VAL A 9 -4.51 6.42 -2.12
C VAL A 9 -5.72 7.36 -2.22
N SER A 10 -6.58 7.39 -1.20
CA SER A 10 -7.77 8.25 -1.16
C SER A 10 -7.40 9.73 -1.30
N ASN A 11 -6.40 10.22 -0.56
CA ASN A 11 -5.96 11.61 -0.65
C ASN A 11 -5.42 11.96 -2.05
N TYR A 12 -4.73 11.04 -2.73
CA TYR A 12 -4.28 11.28 -4.09
C TYR A 12 -5.47 11.52 -5.04
N TYR A 13 -6.49 10.67 -4.97
CA TYR A 13 -7.64 10.74 -5.87
C TYR A 13 -8.57 11.93 -5.55
N GLN A 14 -8.85 12.19 -4.27
CA GLN A 14 -9.66 13.34 -3.83
C GLN A 14 -9.07 14.70 -4.25
N ASN A 15 -7.74 14.82 -4.32
CA ASN A 15 -7.09 16.04 -4.82
C ASN A 15 -7.16 16.18 -6.36
N LYS A 16 -7.47 15.11 -7.08
CA LYS A 16 -7.56 15.08 -8.55
C LYS A 16 -8.99 15.22 -9.06
N VAL A 17 -9.97 14.84 -8.26
CA VAL A 17 -11.39 14.82 -8.65
C VAL A 17 -12.20 15.62 -7.64
N LYS A 18 -13.05 16.53 -8.15
CA LYS A 18 -13.99 17.26 -7.30
C LYS A 18 -15.21 16.37 -7.00
N GLY A 19 -15.60 16.30 -5.72
CA GLY A 19 -16.80 15.60 -5.26
C GLY A 19 -16.50 14.55 -4.18
N ASN A 20 -17.56 13.97 -3.61
CA ASN A 20 -17.44 12.87 -2.65
C ASN A 20 -17.43 11.56 -3.42
N HIS A 21 -16.24 11.00 -3.61
CA HIS A 21 -16.04 9.71 -4.25
C HIS A 21 -15.15 8.83 -3.38
N GLU A 22 -15.28 7.52 -3.57
CA GLU A 22 -14.54 6.51 -2.80
C GLU A 22 -13.70 5.61 -3.72
N VAL A 23 -12.45 5.40 -3.34
CA VAL A 23 -11.55 4.44 -3.99
C VAL A 23 -11.74 3.08 -3.32
N GLY A 24 -11.95 2.02 -4.11
CA GLY A 24 -11.86 0.67 -3.59
C GLY A 24 -10.40 0.31 -3.30
N LEU A 25 -10.09 -0.16 -2.08
CA LEU A 25 -8.76 -0.61 -1.69
C LEU A 25 -8.82 -1.93 -0.92
N ILE A 26 -7.95 -2.86 -1.29
CA ILE A 26 -7.59 -4.02 -0.49
C ILE A 26 -6.11 -3.91 -0.14
N ALA A 27 -5.79 -3.88 1.15
CA ALA A 27 -4.40 -3.84 1.62
C ALA A 27 -4.15 -5.00 2.59
N VAL A 28 -3.03 -5.71 2.42
CA VAL A 28 -2.64 -6.85 3.25
C VAL A 28 -1.22 -6.63 3.75
N VAL A 29 -1.03 -6.72 5.06
CA VAL A 29 0.28 -6.61 5.70
C VAL A 29 0.90 -7.99 5.80
N HIS A 30 2.16 -8.09 5.39
CA HIS A 30 2.99 -9.27 5.58
C HIS A 30 4.17 -8.93 6.46
N THR A 31 4.57 -9.89 7.29
CA THR A 31 5.71 -9.75 8.20
C THR A 31 6.99 -10.33 7.61
N PHE A 32 6.86 -11.41 6.82
CA PHE A 32 7.98 -12.17 6.27
C PHE A 32 7.96 -12.17 4.74
N GLY A 33 9.16 -12.23 4.15
CA GLY A 33 9.36 -12.43 2.72
C GLY A 33 9.07 -13.88 2.29
N SER A 34 9.17 -14.14 0.97
CA SER A 34 9.03 -15.49 0.43
C SER A 34 10.07 -16.49 0.95
N ASP A 35 11.24 -16.00 1.37
CA ASP A 35 12.33 -16.76 1.99
C ASP A 35 12.21 -16.85 3.52
N LEU A 36 11.06 -16.48 4.10
CA LEU A 36 10.76 -16.38 5.54
C LEU A 36 11.64 -15.41 6.33
N LYS A 37 12.51 -14.63 5.69
CA LYS A 37 13.25 -13.60 6.41
C LYS A 37 12.33 -12.45 6.78
N TRP A 38 12.64 -11.81 7.90
CA TRP A 38 11.96 -10.62 8.36
C TRP A 38 11.99 -9.55 7.26
N ASN A 39 10.84 -9.26 6.69
CA ASN A 39 10.68 -8.28 5.61
C ASN A 39 9.24 -7.75 5.65
N PRO A 40 8.90 -6.88 6.61
CA PRO A 40 7.54 -6.38 6.74
C PRO A 40 7.18 -5.49 5.54
N HIS A 41 6.13 -5.85 4.80
CA HIS A 41 5.68 -5.15 3.60
C HIS A 41 4.17 -5.18 3.47
N ILE A 42 3.63 -4.33 2.58
CA ILE A 42 2.20 -4.25 2.31
C ILE A 42 1.96 -4.52 0.83
N HIS A 43 1.03 -5.42 0.55
CA HIS A 43 0.42 -5.57 -0.78
C HIS A 43 -0.87 -4.76 -0.82
N ALA A 44 -1.02 -3.90 -1.82
CA ALA A 44 -2.20 -3.07 -1.99
C ALA A 44 -2.74 -3.20 -3.41
N LEU A 45 -4.05 -3.40 -3.53
CA LEU A 45 -4.80 -3.36 -4.78
C LEU A 45 -5.84 -2.26 -4.65
N PHE A 46 -5.89 -1.33 -5.59
CA PHE A 46 -6.87 -0.26 -5.59
C PHE A 46 -7.51 -0.09 -6.97
N THR A 47 -8.71 0.48 -7.00
CA THR A 47 -9.42 0.78 -8.25
C THR A 47 -8.81 2.01 -8.93
N GLU A 48 -8.60 1.95 -10.25
CA GLU A 48 -8.16 3.10 -11.07
C GLU A 48 -9.31 4.09 -11.36
N GLY A 49 -10.09 4.41 -10.34
CA GLY A 49 -11.29 5.21 -10.44
C GLY A 49 -12.00 5.23 -9.10
N GLU A 50 -12.93 6.16 -8.96
CA GLU A 50 -13.73 6.32 -7.76
C GLU A 50 -15.20 6.08 -8.09
N ILE A 51 -15.94 5.64 -7.09
CA ILE A 51 -17.40 5.53 -7.16
C ILE A 51 -18.02 6.71 -6.41
N ASP A 52 -18.99 7.39 -7.02
CA ASP A 52 -19.75 8.43 -6.33
C ASP A 52 -20.77 7.81 -5.36
N LYS A 53 -21.32 8.62 -4.47
CA LYS A 53 -22.37 8.21 -3.51
C LYS A 53 -23.65 7.64 -4.15
N ASN A 54 -23.84 7.79 -5.46
CA ASN A 54 -24.98 7.25 -6.22
C ASN A 54 -24.60 5.98 -7.00
N ASN A 55 -23.45 5.37 -6.66
CA ASN A 55 -22.88 4.21 -7.35
C ASN A 55 -22.56 4.45 -8.84
N LYS A 56 -22.37 5.71 -9.25
CA LYS A 56 -21.92 6.05 -10.59
C LYS A 56 -20.40 6.05 -10.61
N TRP A 57 -19.84 5.26 -11.52
CA TRP A 57 -18.41 5.24 -11.77
C TRP A 57 -17.93 6.58 -12.31
N PHE A 58 -16.91 7.15 -11.67
CA PHE A 58 -16.22 8.33 -12.18
C PHE A 58 -15.06 7.93 -13.13
N LYS A 59 -14.62 8.92 -13.89
CA LYS A 59 -13.53 8.90 -14.87
C LYS A 59 -12.30 8.15 -14.33
N LYS A 60 -11.74 7.27 -15.16
CA LYS A 60 -10.44 6.62 -14.92
C LYS A 60 -9.41 7.68 -14.54
N ILE A 61 -8.91 7.64 -13.31
CA ILE A 61 -7.70 8.40 -12.97
C ILE A 61 -6.53 7.50 -13.33
N SER A 62 -5.62 8.01 -14.16
CA SER A 62 -4.40 7.29 -14.52
C SER A 62 -3.59 6.92 -13.28
N HIS A 63 -2.70 5.95 -13.45
CA HIS A 63 -1.71 5.49 -12.48
C HIS A 63 -1.18 6.56 -11.51
N ILE A 64 -1.16 6.24 -10.20
CA ILE A 64 -0.52 7.08 -9.18
C ILE A 64 0.99 7.13 -9.44
N PRO A 65 1.61 8.31 -9.62
CA PRO A 65 3.03 8.41 -9.91
C PRO A 65 3.89 7.69 -8.87
N TYR A 66 4.82 6.86 -9.33
CA TYR A 66 5.75 6.13 -8.46
C TYR A 66 6.43 7.03 -7.42
N LYS A 67 6.87 8.23 -7.83
CA LYS A 67 7.49 9.22 -6.94
C LYS A 67 6.57 9.64 -5.78
N TYR A 68 5.27 9.78 -6.04
CA TYR A 68 4.29 10.08 -5.01
C TYR A 68 4.18 8.92 -4.02
N LEU A 69 3.99 7.69 -4.54
CA LEU A 69 3.85 6.49 -3.71
C LEU A 69 5.04 6.29 -2.76
N ARG A 70 6.29 6.34 -3.26
CA ARG A 70 7.47 6.12 -2.42
C ARG A 70 7.68 7.17 -1.34
N LYS A 71 7.30 8.42 -1.61
CA LYS A 71 7.40 9.52 -0.66
C LYS A 71 6.30 9.48 0.39
N SER A 72 5.07 9.26 -0.04
CA SER A 72 3.93 9.09 0.85
C SER A 72 4.13 7.87 1.75
N TRP A 73 4.63 6.76 1.21
CA TRP A 73 4.95 5.57 2.00
C TRP A 73 6.03 5.81 3.05
N GLN A 74 7.14 6.46 2.67
CA GLN A 74 8.18 6.87 3.61
C GLN A 74 7.63 7.73 4.74
N LYS A 75 6.88 8.78 4.39
CA LYS A 75 6.31 9.71 5.35
C LYS A 75 5.40 8.98 6.35
N LEU A 76 4.51 8.17 5.82
CA LEU A 76 3.50 7.47 6.59
C LEU A 76 4.09 6.46 7.56
N LEU A 77 5.01 5.62 7.09
CA LEU A 77 5.68 4.64 7.94
C LEU A 77 6.46 5.31 9.07
N LEU A 78 7.22 6.37 8.74
CA LEU A 78 8.02 7.10 9.72
C LEU A 78 7.15 7.88 10.71
N ASP A 79 5.98 8.39 10.30
CA ASP A 79 5.03 9.05 11.21
C ASP A 79 4.37 8.06 12.17
N ILE A 80 4.01 6.85 11.70
CA ILE A 80 3.54 5.77 12.58
C ILE A 80 4.61 5.43 13.62
N ILE A 81 5.86 5.24 13.20
CA ILE A 81 6.97 4.95 14.13
C ILE A 81 7.13 6.12 15.12
N LYS A 82 7.16 7.36 14.64
CA LYS A 82 7.28 8.57 15.48
C LYS A 82 6.17 8.69 16.52
N LYS A 83 4.94 8.31 16.15
CA LYS A 83 3.77 8.36 17.05
C LYS A 83 3.86 7.32 18.16
N ASN A 84 4.40 6.14 17.86
CA ASN A 84 4.48 5.03 18.82
C ASN A 84 5.77 5.03 19.66
N PHE A 85 6.83 5.69 19.18
CA PHE A 85 8.15 5.70 19.82
C PHE A 85 8.72 7.13 19.84
N THR A 86 8.84 7.71 21.03
CA THR A 86 9.23 9.12 21.22
C THR A 86 10.67 9.31 21.70
N ASP A 87 11.41 8.21 21.89
CA ASP A 87 12.78 8.22 22.38
C ASP A 87 13.76 8.86 21.38
N ILE A 88 14.89 9.34 21.90
CA ILE A 88 15.85 10.09 21.11
C ILE A 88 16.54 9.23 20.04
N ARG A 89 16.70 7.93 20.27
CA ARG A 89 17.32 7.03 19.29
C ARG A 89 16.40 6.87 18.10
N THR A 90 15.10 6.67 18.33
CA THR A 90 14.10 6.62 17.24
C THR A 90 14.05 7.91 16.45
N LYS A 91 14.04 9.08 17.10
CA LYS A 91 14.06 10.39 16.41
C LYS A 91 15.29 10.54 15.52
N ARG A 92 16.48 10.15 16.01
CA ARG A 92 17.74 10.17 15.24
C ARG A 92 17.68 9.20 14.05
N LEU A 93 17.12 8.01 14.24
CA LEU A 93 16.94 7.03 13.18
C LEU A 93 16.01 7.56 12.09
N ILE A 94 14.84 8.12 12.44
CA ILE A 94 13.90 8.71 11.49
C ILE A 94 14.59 9.81 10.66
N ASN A 95 15.31 10.72 11.31
CA ASN A 95 16.05 11.78 10.62
C ASN A 95 17.13 11.22 9.68
N LYS A 96 17.85 10.17 10.11
CA LYS A 96 18.81 9.46 9.26
C LYS A 96 18.12 8.85 8.05
N LEU A 97 16.98 8.17 8.24
CA LEU A 97 16.23 7.52 7.16
C LEU A 97 15.73 8.52 6.11
N TYR A 98 15.26 9.70 6.52
CA TYR A 98 14.91 10.76 5.57
C TYR A 98 16.11 11.26 4.76
N LYS A 99 17.29 11.37 5.38
CA LYS A 99 18.53 11.79 4.71
C LYS A 99 19.06 10.71 3.76
N THR A 100 19.09 9.45 4.19
CA THR A 100 19.66 8.34 3.39
C THR A 100 18.72 7.83 2.31
N HIS A 101 17.40 7.97 2.51
CA HIS A 101 16.38 7.61 1.52
C HIS A 101 15.71 8.89 1.02
N ASN A 102 16.52 9.80 0.48
CA ASN A 102 16.08 11.10 -0.03
C ASN A 102 15.10 10.99 -1.21
N GLU A 103 15.00 9.84 -1.87
CA GLU A 103 14.01 9.59 -2.91
C GLU A 103 12.72 8.93 -2.40
N GLY A 104 12.66 8.50 -1.13
CA GLY A 104 11.53 7.76 -0.55
C GLY A 104 11.79 6.25 -0.47
N PHE A 105 10.93 5.55 0.27
CA PHE A 105 11.05 4.10 0.46
C PHE A 105 10.58 3.33 -0.77
N TYR A 106 11.18 2.18 -1.04
CA TYR A 106 10.84 1.38 -2.21
C TYR A 106 9.35 1.03 -2.22
N VAL A 107 8.74 1.18 -3.39
CA VAL A 107 7.38 0.71 -3.68
C VAL A 107 7.44 0.01 -5.03
N ASN A 108 6.91 -1.20 -5.13
CA ASN A 108 6.69 -1.82 -6.43
C ASN A 108 5.26 -1.52 -6.87
N ALA A 109 5.10 -0.76 -7.94
CA ALA A 109 3.80 -0.52 -8.54
C ALA A 109 3.72 -1.38 -9.80
N GLU A 110 3.14 -2.57 -9.67
CA GLU A 110 2.88 -3.45 -10.83
C GLU A 110 1.75 -2.88 -11.70
N ARG A 111 1.67 -3.37 -12.95
CA ARG A 111 0.74 -2.90 -13.97
C ARG A 111 -0.70 -3.31 -13.67
N ASP A 112 -1.64 -2.62 -14.32
CA ASP A 112 -3.09 -2.80 -14.23
C ASP A 112 -3.51 -4.28 -14.28
N ILE A 113 -4.25 -4.73 -13.25
CA ILE A 113 -4.90 -6.04 -13.25
C ILE A 113 -6.23 -5.92 -13.99
N ILE A 114 -6.20 -6.11 -15.30
CA ILE A 114 -7.40 -6.02 -16.16
C ILE A 114 -8.26 -7.30 -16.15
N ASN A 115 -7.74 -8.42 -15.64
CA ASN A 115 -8.42 -9.71 -15.67
C ASN A 115 -8.98 -10.06 -14.28
N ILE A 116 -10.30 -10.23 -14.19
CA ILE A 116 -11.01 -10.61 -12.95
C ILE A 116 -10.42 -11.89 -12.35
N LYS A 117 -10.09 -12.91 -13.16
CA LYS A 117 -9.47 -14.15 -12.68
C LYS A 117 -8.09 -13.90 -12.07
N GLN A 118 -7.31 -12.96 -12.61
CA GLN A 118 -6.04 -12.56 -12.00
C GLN A 118 -6.26 -11.77 -10.70
N ALA A 119 -7.23 -10.85 -10.66
CA ALA A 119 -7.58 -10.11 -9.45
C ALA A 119 -8.07 -11.06 -8.34
N SER A 120 -8.98 -11.98 -8.64
CA SER A 120 -9.47 -13.00 -7.71
C SER A 120 -8.35 -13.93 -7.24
N LYS A 121 -7.43 -14.33 -8.14
CA LYS A 121 -6.27 -15.16 -7.76
C LYS A 121 -5.28 -14.37 -6.89
N TYR A 122 -5.08 -13.09 -7.16
CA TYR A 122 -4.27 -12.19 -6.34
C TYR A 122 -4.89 -12.13 -4.94
N ILE A 123 -6.12 -11.64 -4.84
CA ILE A 123 -6.87 -11.54 -3.57
C ILE A 123 -6.88 -12.89 -2.83
N GLY A 124 -7.22 -13.97 -3.51
CA GLY A 124 -7.25 -15.32 -2.96
C GLY A 124 -5.90 -15.77 -2.41
N ARG A 125 -4.79 -15.54 -3.11
CA ARG A 125 -3.44 -15.89 -2.63
C ARG A 125 -3.03 -15.14 -1.36
N TYR A 126 -3.54 -13.94 -1.14
CA TYR A 126 -3.19 -13.13 0.03
C TYR A 126 -4.15 -13.32 1.20
N LEU A 127 -5.43 -13.58 0.94
CA LEU A 127 -6.42 -13.94 1.96
C LEU A 127 -6.27 -15.38 2.44
N ALA A 128 -5.95 -16.31 1.55
CA ALA A 128 -5.93 -17.74 1.86
C ALA A 128 -4.63 -18.21 2.50
N ARG A 129 -3.52 -17.46 2.46
CA ARG A 129 -2.26 -17.88 3.10
C ARG A 129 -2.48 -17.99 4.62
N PRO A 130 -2.48 -19.20 5.20
CA PRO A 130 -2.22 -19.37 6.62
C PRO A 130 -0.78 -18.90 6.88
N ALA A 131 -0.34 -18.89 8.14
CA ALA A 131 1.03 -18.52 8.52
C ALA A 131 2.15 -19.28 7.75
N ILE A 132 1.81 -20.33 7.00
CA ILE A 132 2.69 -21.10 6.12
C ILE A 132 2.10 -21.08 4.69
N ALA A 133 2.90 -20.72 3.68
CA ALA A 133 2.46 -20.78 2.29
C ALA A 133 2.25 -22.23 1.84
N GLU A 134 1.06 -22.55 1.29
CA GLU A 134 0.63 -23.91 0.92
C GLU A 134 1.61 -24.69 0.04
N TYR A 135 2.41 -24.03 -0.82
CA TYR A 135 3.39 -24.72 -1.66
C TYR A 135 4.49 -25.45 -0.85
N ARG A 136 4.60 -25.18 0.46
CA ARG A 136 5.52 -25.86 1.37
C ARG A 136 4.91 -27.11 2.02
N ILE A 137 3.61 -27.33 1.85
CA ILE A 137 2.97 -28.61 2.14
C ILE A 137 2.98 -29.39 0.83
N THR A 138 4.17 -29.81 0.41
CA THR A 138 4.34 -30.83 -0.63
C THR A 138 5.12 -31.97 0.02
N ASN A 139 4.57 -33.18 -0.15
CA ASN A 139 5.03 -34.44 0.45
C ASN A 139 6.53 -34.69 0.32
#